data_AF-A0A0Q8RGG3-F1
#
_entry.id   AF-A0A0Q8RGG3-F1
#
_cell.length_a   1.000
_cell.length_b   1.000
_cell.length_c   1.000
_cell.angle_alpha   90.00
_cell.angle_beta   90.00
_cell.angle_gamma   90.00
#
_symmetry.space_group_name_H-M   'P 1'
#
loop_
_entity.id
_entity.type
_entity.pdbx_description
1 polymer ?
#
loop_
_entity_poly.entity_id
_entity_poly.type
_entity_poly.pdbx_seq_one_letter_code
_entity_poly.pdbx_strand_id
1 'polypeptide(L)' 'MSATSDFYLARAAESALQAETTKLSNVRDRWLRAETAWRAMADKVVKSETERAELARVKALRVDL' A
#
# COMPACT_ATOMS: atom_id res chain seq x y z
N MET A 1 -5.53 7.42 13.59
CA MET A 1 -6.18 6.57 12.58
C MET A 1 -5.12 6.14 11.58
N SER A 2 -4.87 4.84 11.40
CA SER A 2 -4.01 4.37 10.30
C SER A 2 -4.82 4.31 9.02
N ALA A 3 -4.23 4.70 7.89
CA ALA A 3 -4.84 4.46 6.58
C ALA A 3 -4.79 2.95 6.25
N THR A 4 -5.76 2.49 5.46
CA THR A 4 -5.83 1.10 4.97
C THR A 4 -5.02 0.91 3.69
N SER A 5 -4.73 -0.34 3.33
CA SER A 5 -4.12 -0.68 2.03
C SER A 5 -4.94 -0.13 0.87
N ASP A 6 -6.27 -0.26 0.91
CA ASP A 6 -7.20 0.26 -0.11
C ASP A 6 -7.08 1.77 -0.31
N PHE A 7 -6.92 2.53 0.78
CA PHE A 7 -6.68 3.97 0.67
C PHE A 7 -5.40 4.26 -0.12
N TYR A 8 -4.30 3.58 0.20
CA TYR A 8 -3.03 3.77 -0.51
C TYR A 8 -3.11 3.31 -1.96
N LEU A 9 -3.82 2.22 -2.26
CA LEU A 9 -4.07 1.76 -3.63
C LEU A 9 -4.89 2.77 -4.43
N ALA A 10 -5.91 3.39 -3.83
CA ALA A 10 -6.67 4.45 -4.49
C ALA A 10 -5.79 5.65 -4.84
N ARG A 11 -4.88 6.06 -3.94
CA ARG A 11 -3.91 7.14 -4.21
C ARG A 11 -2.88 6.77 -5.28
N ALA A 12 -2.46 5.49 -5.32
CA ALA A 12 -1.60 4.99 -6.38
C ALA A 12 -2.29 5.06 -7.75
N ALA A 13 -3.55 4.59 -7.84
CA ALA A 13 -4.34 4.65 -9.06
C ALA A 13 -4.58 6.09 -9.55
N GLU A 14 -4.91 7.01 -8.63
CA GLU A 14 -5.03 8.43 -8.95
C GLU A 14 -3.71 8.98 -9.53
N SER A 15 -2.57 8.66 -8.91
CA SER A 15 -1.26 9.10 -9.38
C SER A 15 -0.91 8.54 -10.76
N ALA A 16 -1.23 7.28 -11.03
CA ALA A 16 -1.04 6.65 -12.33
C ALA A 16 -1.85 7.39 -13.43
N LEU A 17 -3.14 7.68 -13.17
CA LEU A 17 -3.99 8.43 -14.09
C LEU A 17 -3.43 9.84 -14.39
N GLN A 18 -2.90 10.53 -13.38
CA GLN A 18 -2.27 11.83 -13.57
C GLN A 18 -0.96 11.74 -14.39
N ALA A 19 -0.20 10.65 -14.25
CA ALA A 19 0.99 10.39 -15.07
C ALA A 19 0.65 10.13 -16.54
N GLU A 20 -0.46 9.44 -16.81
CA GLU A 20 -0.95 9.13 -18.15
C GLU A 20 -1.48 10.38 -18.87
N THR A 21 -2.19 11.25 -18.14
CA THR A 21 -2.87 12.42 -18.73
C THR A 21 -1.96 13.62 -18.96
N THR A 22 -0.85 13.74 -18.23
CA THR A 22 0.07 14.87 -18.39
C THR A 22 0.94 14.76 -19.65
N LYS A 23 1.13 15.92 -20.32
CA LYS A 23 2.02 16.05 -21.49
C LYS A 23 3.46 16.38 -21.12
N LEU A 24 3.70 16.82 -19.88
CA LEU A 24 5.02 17.24 -19.42
C LEU A 24 5.75 16.06 -18.77
N SER A 25 6.93 15.70 -19.29
CA SER A 25 7.72 14.55 -18.83
C SER A 25 8.12 14.68 -17.35
N ASN A 26 8.60 15.85 -16.94
CA ASN A 26 8.97 16.13 -15.54
C ASN A 26 7.78 15.97 -14.57
N VAL A 27 6.56 16.30 -15.01
CA VAL A 27 5.34 16.11 -14.23
C VAL A 27 4.95 14.64 -14.20
N ARG A 28 5.06 13.93 -15.33
CA ARG A 28 4.83 12.47 -15.40
C ARG A 28 5.72 11.73 -14.42
N ASP A 29 7.02 12.02 -14.42
CA ASP A 29 7.98 11.34 -13.55
C ASP A 29 7.67 11.60 -12.07
N ARG A 30 7.19 12.80 -11.72
CA ARG A 30 6.74 13.10 -10.36
C ARG A 30 5.55 12.23 -9.96
N TRP A 31 4.57 12.07 -10.83
CA TRP A 31 3.39 11.24 -10.57
C TRP A 31 3.75 9.75 -10.46
N LEU A 32 4.64 9.24 -11.31
CA LEU A 32 5.13 7.85 -11.23
C LEU A 32 5.88 7.58 -9.92
N ARG A 33 6.67 8.55 -9.43
CA ARG A 33 7.30 8.45 -8.10
C ARG A 33 6.27 8.43 -6.98
N ALA A 34 5.22 9.25 -7.08
CA ALA A 34 4.13 9.26 -6.12
C ALA A 34 3.37 7.93 -6.12
N GLU A 35 3.03 7.39 -7.29
CA GLU A 35 2.42 6.07 -7.43
C GLU A 35 3.25 4.99 -6.74
N THR A 36 4.56 4.93 -7.03
CA THR A 36 5.48 3.97 -6.43
C THR A 36 5.48 4.08 -4.89
N ALA A 37 5.52 5.30 -4.36
CA ALA A 37 5.49 5.54 -2.93
C ALA A 37 4.17 5.06 -2.30
N TRP A 38 3.03 5.30 -2.95
CA TRP A 38 1.73 4.83 -2.49
C TRP A 38 1.61 3.31 -2.50
N ARG A 39 2.06 2.64 -3.58
CA ARG A 39 2.09 1.17 -3.64
C ARG A 39 2.95 0.58 -2.51
N ALA A 40 4.13 1.13 -2.28
CA ALA A 40 5.00 0.67 -1.20
C ALA A 40 4.36 0.83 0.20
N MET A 41 3.50 1.84 0.40
CA MET A 41 2.75 2.00 1.66
C MET A 41 1.60 0.99 1.77
N ALA A 42 0.90 0.69 0.67
CA ALA A 42 -0.11 -0.37 0.65
C ALA A 42 0.50 -1.73 1.02
N ASP A 43 1.65 -2.07 0.41
CA ASP A 43 2.35 -3.33 0.66
C ASP A 43 2.79 -3.45 2.12
N LYS A 44 3.25 -2.36 2.73
CA LYS A 44 3.61 -2.34 4.16
C LYS A 44 2.42 -2.62 5.07
N VAL A 45 1.24 -2.06 4.75
CA VAL A 45 0.01 -2.32 5.53
C VAL A 45 -0.37 -3.78 5.43
N VAL A 46 -0.44 -4.32 4.21
CA VAL A 46 -0.78 -5.74 3.98
C VAL A 46 0.20 -6.65 4.71
N LYS A 47 1.52 -6.41 4.56
CA LYS A 47 2.54 -7.19 5.25
C LYS A 47 2.34 -7.18 6.76
N SER A 48 2.12 -6.00 7.35
CA SER A 48 1.90 -5.86 8.78
C SER A 48 0.63 -6.57 9.25
N GLU A 49 -0.44 -6.55 8.46
CA GLU A 49 -1.68 -7.29 8.74
C GLU A 49 -1.47 -8.81 8.71
N THR A 50 -0.76 -9.31 7.69
CA THR A 50 -0.45 -10.74 7.56
C THR A 50 0.42 -11.23 8.71
N GLU A 51 1.44 -10.46 9.13
CA GLU A 51 2.29 -10.79 10.27
C GLU A 51 1.49 -10.85 11.57
N ARG A 52 0.57 -9.90 11.80
CA ARG A 52 -0.31 -9.93 12.98
C ARG A 52 -1.24 -11.14 12.97
N ALA A 53 -1.82 -11.47 11.83
CA ALA A 53 -2.71 -12.62 11.70
C ALA A 53 -1.97 -13.94 11.99
N GLU A 54 -0.74 -14.09 11.49
CA GLU A 54 0.05 -15.29 11.75
C GLU A 54 0.47 -15.40 13.22
N LEU A 55 0.88 -14.30 13.85
CA LEU A 55 1.19 -14.28 15.28
C LEU A 55 -0.04 -14.64 16.14
N ALA A 56 -1.23 -14.15 15.77
CA ALA A 56 -2.47 -14.50 16.46
C ALA A 56 -2.79 -15.99 16.31
N ARG A 57 -2.59 -16.56 15.12
CA ARG A 57 -2.78 -18.00 14.85
C ARG A 57 -1.85 -18.87 15.69
N VAL A 58 -0.55 -18.54 15.71
CA VAL A 58 0.45 -19.25 16.52
C VAL A 58 0.12 -19.15 18.02
N LYS A 59 -0.30 -17.98 18.48
CA LYS A 59 -0.70 -17.78 19.88
C LYS A 59 -1.92 -18.63 20.25
N ALA A 60 -2.95 -18.69 19.40
CA ALA A 60 -4.13 -19.52 19.64
C ALA A 60 -3.75 -21.00 19.78
N LEU A 61 -2.96 -21.53 18.83
CA LEU A 61 -2.46 -22.91 18.87
C LEU A 61 -1.66 -23.25 20.14
N ARG A 62 -0.96 -22.27 20.71
CA ARG A 62 -0.19 -22.44 21.96
C ARG A 62 -1.06 -22.44 23.22
N VAL A 63 -2.21 -21.76 23.20
CA VAL A 63 -3.12 -21.68 24.35
C VAL A 63 -4.03 -22.92 24.42
N ASP A 64 -4.25 -23.59 23.28
CA ASP A 64 -5.08 -24.79 23.17
C ASP A 64 -4.32 -26.11 23.50
N LEU A 65 -3.03 -26.05 23.86
CA LEU A 65 -2.16 -27.18 24.25
C LEU A 65 -1.83 -27.15 25.75
#